data_AF-A0A2W5HNM2-F1
#
_entry.id   AF-A0A2W5HNM2-F1
#
_cell.length_a   1.000
_cell.length_b   1.000
_cell.length_c   1.000
_cell.angle_alpha   90.00
_cell.angle_beta   90.00
_cell.angle_gamma   90.00
#
_symmetry.space_group_name_H-M   'P 1'
#
loop_
_entity.id
_entity.type
_entity.pdbx_description
1 polymer ?
#
loop_
_entity_poly.entity_id
_entity_poly.type
_entity_poly.pdbx_seq_one_letter_code
_entity_poly.pdbx_strand_id
1 'polypeptide(L)'
;MIKNVVFDIYDVLIDGLEGPIHGSVDLLMELKDRGFPLYAITNMSTEGFQSLKQEYPFLRLFDGIVVSGSIGLAKPDPKIFMHLLNQFGLNPRETLFIDDKASNVQGALDAGIYAVRFENPRQLEKSLETYKVLWFTDEDEDSSGGCGSGCGCH
;
A
#
# COMPACT_ATOMS: atom_id res chain seq x y z
N MET A 1 -0.71 15.92 3.20
CA MET A 1 -0.25 14.72 3.93
C MET A 1 -0.96 13.54 3.31
N ILE A 2 -0.26 12.44 3.06
CA ILE A 2 -0.89 11.24 2.51
C ILE A 2 -1.79 10.62 3.58
N LYS A 3 -2.99 10.17 3.18
CA LYS A 3 -3.99 9.55 4.06
C LYS A 3 -4.39 8.15 3.63
N ASN A 4 -4.07 7.76 2.39
CA ASN A 4 -4.36 6.43 1.89
C ASN A 4 -3.31 6.01 0.86
N VAL A 5 -3.12 4.69 0.74
CA VAL A 5 -2.09 4.10 -0.12
C VAL A 5 -2.75 3.12 -1.08
N VAL A 6 -2.34 3.19 -2.34
CA VAL A 6 -2.84 2.38 -3.45
C VAL A 6 -1.68 1.55 -3.99
N PHE A 7 -1.82 0.24 -4.00
CA PHE A 7 -0.80 -0.69 -4.47
C PHE A 7 -1.15 -1.24 -5.86
N ASP A 8 -0.15 -1.45 -6.72
CA ASP A 8 -0.23 -2.58 -7.65
C ASP A 8 -0.03 -3.89 -6.89
N ILE A 9 -0.49 -4.99 -7.48
CA ILE A 9 -0.40 -6.32 -6.88
C ILE A 9 0.80 -7.09 -7.44
N TYR A 10 0.86 -7.27 -8.75
CA TYR A 10 1.97 -7.97 -9.38
C TYR A 10 3.22 -7.10 -9.40
N ASP A 11 4.38 -7.74 -9.21
CA ASP A 11 5.71 -7.13 -9.18
C ASP A 11 5.88 -6.05 -8.08
N VAL A 12 4.91 -5.93 -7.15
CA VAL A 12 4.96 -5.08 -5.95
C VAL A 12 4.69 -5.90 -4.69
N LEU A 13 3.65 -6.73 -4.67
CA LEU A 13 3.30 -7.62 -3.56
C LEU A 13 3.53 -9.10 -3.88
N ILE A 14 3.40 -9.47 -5.15
CA ILE A 14 3.54 -10.84 -5.63
C ILE A 14 4.45 -10.81 -6.87
N ASP A 15 5.58 -11.48 -6.79
CA ASP A 15 6.42 -11.82 -7.93
C ASP A 15 5.81 -12.99 -8.70
N GLY A 16 5.78 -12.89 -10.03
CA GLY A 16 5.13 -13.89 -10.89
C GLY A 16 5.78 -15.29 -10.86
N LEU A 17 7.02 -15.41 -10.38
CA LEU A 17 7.77 -16.67 -10.30
C LEU A 17 8.01 -17.11 -8.86
N GLU A 18 8.28 -16.16 -7.96
CA GLU A 18 8.70 -16.43 -6.59
C GLU A 18 7.55 -16.37 -5.57
N GLY A 19 6.38 -15.86 -5.97
CA GLY A 19 5.23 -15.70 -5.08
C GLY A 19 5.31 -14.42 -4.24
N PRO A 20 4.89 -14.42 -2.96
CA PRO A 20 4.82 -13.20 -2.17
C PRO A 20 6.18 -12.51 -2.00
N ILE A 21 6.23 -11.20 -2.28
CA ILE A 21 7.36 -10.35 -1.93
C ILE A 21 7.21 -10.01 -0.44
N HIS A 22 7.76 -10.87 0.43
CA HIS A 22 7.54 -10.82 1.88
C HIS A 22 7.72 -9.42 2.48
N GLY A 23 8.81 -8.71 2.16
CA GLY A 23 9.03 -7.37 2.70
C GLY A 23 7.96 -6.35 2.27
N SER A 24 7.38 -6.48 1.08
CA SER A 24 6.27 -5.62 0.66
C SER A 24 4.96 -5.99 1.35
N VAL A 25 4.72 -7.28 1.57
CA VAL A 25 3.56 -7.78 2.31
C VAL A 25 3.64 -7.36 3.78
N ASP A 26 4.82 -7.38 4.39
CA ASP A 26 5.05 -6.91 5.76
C ASP A 26 4.71 -5.42 5.88
N LEU A 27 5.16 -4.59 4.92
CA LEU A 27 4.78 -3.17 4.87
C LEU A 27 3.27 -2.95 4.68
N LEU A 28 2.61 -3.76 3.85
CA LEU A 28 1.14 -3.72 3.68
C LEU A 28 0.43 -4.04 5.00
N MET A 29 0.88 -5.08 5.71
CA MET A 29 0.32 -5.50 6.99
C MET A 29 0.54 -4.44 8.06
N GLU A 30 1.73 -3.86 8.13
CA GLU A 30 2.06 -2.78 9.07
C GLU A 30 1.18 -1.53 8.83
N LEU A 31 1.02 -1.12 7.57
CA LEU A 31 0.10 -0.03 7.23
C LEU A 31 -1.33 -0.34 7.66
N LYS A 32 -1.79 -1.59 7.49
CA LYS A 32 -3.12 -1.99 7.90
C LYS A 32 -3.29 -1.95 9.42
N ASP A 33 -2.29 -2.42 10.16
CA ASP A 33 -2.29 -2.44 11.62
C ASP A 33 -2.33 -1.01 12.20
N ARG A 34 -1.60 -0.08 11.57
CA ARG A 34 -1.66 1.37 11.85
C ARG A 34 -2.96 2.04 11.42
N GLY A 35 -3.90 1.30 10.82
CA GLY A 35 -5.23 1.79 10.43
C GLY A 35 -5.24 2.63 9.15
N PHE A 36 -4.20 2.55 8.31
CA PHE A 36 -4.24 3.23 7.00
C PHE A 36 -5.30 2.58 6.09
N PRO A 37 -6.11 3.39 5.39
CA PRO A 37 -6.90 2.91 4.27
C PRO A 37 -6.01 2.44 3.12
N LEU A 38 -6.25 1.22 2.67
CA LEU A 38 -5.44 0.54 1.66
C LEU A 38 -6.30 0.16 0.46
N TYR A 39 -5.84 0.51 -0.73
CA TYR A 39 -6.51 0.17 -1.98
C TYR A 39 -5.56 -0.50 -2.96
N ALA A 40 -6.09 -1.10 -4.02
CA ALA A 40 -5.27 -1.62 -5.12
C ALA A 40 -5.85 -1.28 -6.50
N ILE A 41 -4.95 -1.06 -7.47
CA ILE A 41 -5.28 -1.03 -8.91
C ILE A 41 -4.35 -2.02 -9.61
N THR A 42 -4.92 -3.02 -10.27
CA THR A 42 -4.13 -4.04 -10.98
C THR A 42 -4.61 -4.27 -12.42
N ASN A 43 -3.65 -4.37 -13.35
CA ASN A 43 -3.90 -4.68 -14.75
C ASN A 43 -3.95 -6.20 -14.93
N MET A 44 -5.14 -6.80 -14.76
CA MET A 44 -5.35 -8.23 -14.93
C MET A 44 -6.81 -8.58 -15.27
N SER A 45 -7.05 -9.82 -15.67
CA SER A 45 -8.41 -10.34 -15.88
C SER A 45 -9.14 -10.52 -14.55
N THR A 46 -10.47 -10.42 -14.59
CA THR A 46 -11.32 -10.65 -13.41
C THR A 46 -11.10 -12.06 -12.87
N GLU A 47 -11.04 -13.06 -13.75
CA GLU A 47 -10.84 -14.47 -13.40
C GLU A 47 -9.48 -14.69 -12.75
N GLY A 48 -8.42 -14.10 -13.33
CA GLY A 48 -7.08 -14.17 -12.77
C GLY A 48 -7.04 -13.60 -11.35
N PHE A 49 -7.73 -12.47 -11.12
CA PHE A 49 -7.76 -11.84 -9.81
C PHE A 49 -8.51 -12.69 -8.78
N GLN A 50 -9.61 -13.36 -9.17
CA GLN A 50 -10.32 -14.25 -8.26
C GLN A 50 -9.46 -15.43 -7.81
N SER A 51 -8.70 -16.03 -8.72
CA SER A 51 -7.74 -17.10 -8.38
C SER A 51 -6.68 -16.58 -7.41
N LEU A 52 -6.09 -15.42 -7.72
CA LEU A 52 -5.06 -14.80 -6.88
C LEU A 52 -5.56 -14.49 -5.47
N LYS A 53 -6.79 -14.00 -5.35
CA LYS A 53 -7.42 -13.70 -4.06
C LYS A 53 -7.73 -14.95 -3.23
N GLN A 54 -7.89 -16.11 -3.86
CA GLN A 54 -8.03 -17.39 -3.15
C GLN A 54 -6.69 -17.89 -2.63
N GLU A 55 -5.63 -17.72 -3.43
CA GLU A 55 -4.28 -18.15 -3.12
C GLU A 55 -3.58 -17.28 -2.07
N TYR A 56 -3.82 -15.96 -2.11
CA TYR A 56 -3.14 -14.97 -1.27
C TYR A 56 -4.12 -14.22 -0.34
N PRO A 57 -4.34 -14.70 0.90
CA PRO A 57 -5.31 -14.11 1.83
C PRO A 57 -5.05 -12.64 2.19
N PHE A 58 -3.80 -12.17 2.15
CA PHE A 58 -3.46 -10.76 2.43
C PHE A 58 -4.11 -9.77 1.45
N LEU A 59 -4.54 -10.23 0.27
CA LEU A 59 -5.32 -9.41 -0.66
C LEU A 59 -6.71 -9.02 -0.11
N ARG A 60 -7.12 -9.58 1.03
CA ARG A 60 -8.34 -9.19 1.76
C ARG A 60 -8.12 -8.00 2.71
N LEU A 61 -6.89 -7.54 2.90
CA LEU A 61 -6.57 -6.39 3.75
C LEU A 61 -6.96 -5.06 3.10
N PHE A 62 -7.09 -5.03 1.77
CA PHE A 62 -7.53 -3.86 1.02
C PHE A 62 -9.00 -3.52 1.29
N ASP A 63 -9.26 -2.24 1.50
CA ASP A 63 -10.59 -1.66 1.67
C ASP A 63 -11.32 -1.52 0.32
N GLY A 64 -10.58 -1.49 -0.79
CA GLY A 64 -11.12 -1.50 -2.14
C GLY A 64 -10.10 -1.91 -3.20
N ILE A 65 -10.54 -2.62 -4.24
CA ILE A 65 -9.67 -3.10 -5.31
C ILE A 65 -10.34 -2.82 -6.66
N VAL A 66 -9.58 -2.21 -7.58
CA VAL A 66 -9.96 -2.02 -8.97
C VAL A 66 -9.16 -2.99 -9.83
N VAL A 67 -9.87 -3.89 -10.51
CA VAL A 67 -9.30 -4.86 -11.44
C VAL A 67 -9.61 -4.40 -12.86
N SER A 68 -8.58 -4.16 -13.69
CA SER A 68 -8.76 -3.61 -15.03
C SER A 68 -9.77 -4.39 -15.88
N GLY A 69 -9.70 -5.73 -15.84
CA GLY A 69 -10.58 -6.61 -16.60
C GLY A 69 -12.06 -6.52 -16.21
N SER A 70 -12.37 -6.03 -15.00
CA SER A 70 -13.75 -5.90 -14.52
C SER A 70 -14.44 -4.62 -15.00
N ILE A 71 -13.66 -3.59 -15.35
CA ILE A 71 -14.18 -2.26 -15.70
C ILE A 71 -13.79 -1.80 -17.11
N GLY A 72 -12.93 -2.55 -17.81
CA GLY A 72 -12.49 -2.21 -19.17
C GLY A 72 -11.57 -0.99 -19.26
N LEU A 73 -10.99 -0.56 -18.14
CA LEU A 73 -9.96 0.48 -18.05
C LEU A 73 -8.68 -0.14 -17.55
N ALA A 74 -7.52 0.36 -17.96
CA ALA A 74 -6.22 -0.16 -17.54
C ALA A 74 -5.20 0.96 -17.35
N LYS A 75 -4.26 0.76 -16.42
CA LYS A 75 -3.06 1.61 -16.33
C LYS A 75 -2.26 1.48 -17.64
N PRO A 76 -1.64 2.55 -18.16
CA PRO A 76 -1.46 3.85 -17.55
C PRO A 76 -2.55 4.90 -17.86
N ASP A 77 -3.71 4.53 -18.43
CA ASP A 77 -4.76 5.51 -18.75
C ASP A 77 -5.24 6.22 -17.46
N PRO A 78 -5.17 7.56 -17.36
CA PRO A 78 -5.64 8.32 -16.19
C PRO A 78 -7.07 7.98 -15.74
N LYS A 79 -7.93 7.49 -16.64
CA LYS A 79 -9.32 7.12 -16.32
C LYS A 79 -9.44 6.04 -15.26
N ILE A 80 -8.52 5.07 -15.17
CA ILE A 80 -8.60 4.03 -14.12
C ILE A 80 -8.35 4.62 -12.73
N PHE A 81 -7.42 5.56 -12.64
CA PHE A 81 -7.11 6.27 -11.40
C PHE A 81 -8.29 7.15 -11.00
N MET A 82 -8.87 7.90 -11.95
CA MET A 82 -10.08 8.70 -11.71
C MET A 82 -11.27 7.83 -11.28
N HIS A 83 -11.40 6.63 -11.84
CA HIS A 83 -12.41 5.66 -11.41
C HIS A 83 -12.22 5.26 -9.95
N LEU A 84 -10.99 4.88 -9.54
CA LEU A 84 -10.67 4.57 -8.14
C LEU A 84 -11.03 5.74 -7.21
N LEU A 85 -10.55 6.95 -7.53
CA LEU A 85 -10.77 8.14 -6.72
C LEU A 85 -12.28 8.40 -6.52
N ASN A 86 -13.06 8.32 -7.58
CA ASN A 86 -14.50 8.55 -7.53
C ASN A 86 -15.24 7.43 -6.78
N GLN A 87 -14.88 6.17 -7.03
CA GLN A 87 -15.53 5.01 -6.43
C GLN A 87 -15.38 4.98 -4.91
N PHE A 88 -14.20 5.36 -4.40
CA PHE A 88 -13.87 5.29 -2.98
C PHE A 88 -13.81 6.67 -2.30
N GLY A 89 -14.16 7.75 -3.01
CA GLY A 89 -14.19 9.10 -2.45
C GLY A 89 -12.81 9.62 -2.02
N LEU A 90 -11.76 9.25 -2.74
CA LEU A 90 -10.37 9.58 -2.39
C LEU A 90 -9.97 10.94 -2.94
N ASN A 91 -9.17 11.68 -2.18
CA ASN A 91 -8.55 12.91 -2.64
C ASN A 91 -7.20 12.58 -3.31
N PRO A 92 -6.98 12.93 -4.59
CA PRO A 92 -5.71 12.64 -5.27
C PRO A 92 -4.48 13.23 -4.55
N ARG A 93 -4.64 14.40 -3.90
CA ARG A 93 -3.56 15.07 -3.13
C ARG A 93 -3.30 14.46 -1.75
N GLU A 94 -4.04 13.42 -1.39
CA GLU A 94 -3.86 12.66 -0.14
C GLU A 94 -3.67 11.16 -0.42
N THR A 95 -3.46 10.80 -1.69
CA THR A 95 -3.36 9.42 -2.18
C THR A 95 -1.95 9.17 -2.70
N LEU A 96 -1.34 8.06 -2.29
CA LEU A 96 -0.04 7.60 -2.80
C LEU A 96 -0.22 6.29 -3.57
N PHE A 97 0.21 6.25 -4.83
CA PHE A 97 0.19 5.06 -5.67
C PHE A 97 1.58 4.43 -5.80
N ILE A 98 1.66 3.10 -5.71
CA ILE A 98 2.91 2.32 -5.79
C ILE A 98 2.80 1.32 -6.93
N ASP A 99 3.74 1.36 -7.87
CA ASP A 99 3.77 0.50 -9.06
C ASP A 99 5.21 0.34 -9.58
N ASP A 100 5.58 -0.82 -10.12
CA ASP A 100 6.91 -1.08 -10.65
C ASP A 100 7.15 -0.41 -12.02
N LYS A 101 6.08 -0.22 -12.80
CA LYS A 101 6.14 0.30 -14.18
C LYS A 101 6.11 1.81 -14.19
N ALA A 102 7.20 2.40 -14.69
CA ALA A 102 7.35 3.84 -14.84
C ALA A 102 6.17 4.50 -15.62
N SER A 103 5.58 3.81 -16.60
CA SER A 103 4.41 4.31 -17.34
C SER A 103 3.18 4.44 -16.45
N ASN A 104 2.94 3.49 -15.54
CA ASN A 104 1.78 3.51 -14.64
C ASN A 104 1.96 4.59 -13.57
N VAL A 105 3.18 4.74 -13.06
CA VAL A 105 3.57 5.85 -12.19
C VAL A 105 3.26 7.19 -12.87
N GLN A 106 3.67 7.36 -14.14
CA GLN A 106 3.34 8.57 -14.88
C GLN A 106 1.84 8.77 -15.04
N GLY A 107 1.07 7.72 -15.36
CA GLY A 107 -0.39 7.80 -15.47
C GLY A 107 -1.08 8.24 -14.17
N ALA A 108 -0.56 7.80 -13.01
CA ALA A 108 -1.05 8.26 -11.70
C ALA A 108 -0.71 9.73 -11.45
N LEU A 109 0.52 10.16 -11.78
CA LEU A 109 0.93 11.57 -11.69
C LEU A 109 0.07 12.46 -12.58
N ASP A 110 -0.23 12.03 -13.81
CA ASP A 110 -1.10 12.73 -14.74
C ASP A 110 -2.55 12.83 -14.23
N ALA A 111 -2.98 11.87 -13.41
CA ALA A 111 -4.25 11.91 -12.68
C ALA A 111 -4.20 12.77 -11.40
N GLY A 112 -3.06 13.38 -11.09
CA GLY A 112 -2.86 14.24 -9.91
C GLY A 112 -2.59 13.48 -8.61
N ILE A 113 -2.35 12.18 -8.67
CA ILE A 113 -2.04 11.30 -7.54
C ILE A 113 -0.53 11.31 -7.29
N TYR A 114 -0.08 11.31 -6.02
CA TYR A 114 1.33 11.10 -5.73
C TYR A 114 1.72 9.66 -6.09
N ALA A 115 2.89 9.45 -6.68
CA ALA A 115 3.28 8.11 -7.09
C ALA A 115 4.74 7.81 -6.77
N VAL A 116 5.01 6.54 -6.46
CA VAL A 116 6.34 5.98 -6.23
C VAL A 116 6.53 4.81 -7.19
N ARG A 117 7.66 4.81 -7.89
CA ARG A 117 8.11 3.63 -8.61
C ARG A 117 8.68 2.63 -7.61
N PHE A 118 8.13 1.43 -7.60
CA PHE A 118 8.63 0.33 -6.79
C PHE A 118 9.87 -0.29 -7.42
N GLU A 119 10.90 -0.49 -6.62
CA GLU A 119 12.11 -1.24 -7.02
C GLU A 119 12.38 -2.44 -6.11
N ASN A 120 12.12 -2.30 -4.81
CA ASN A 120 12.24 -3.34 -3.80
C ASN A 120 11.61 -2.86 -2.46
N PRO A 121 11.34 -3.76 -1.50
CA PRO A 121 10.72 -3.39 -0.24
C PRO A 121 11.47 -2.30 0.55
N ARG A 122 12.81 -2.35 0.59
CA ARG A 122 13.63 -1.38 1.32
C ARG A 122 13.54 0.03 0.72
N GLN A 123 13.43 0.15 -0.60
CA GLN A 123 13.21 1.42 -1.26
C GLN A 123 11.78 1.93 -1.03
N LEU A 124 10.80 1.02 -1.00
CA LEU A 124 9.42 1.37 -0.70
C LEU A 124 9.28 1.92 0.73
N GLU A 125 9.86 1.24 1.72
CA GLU A 125 9.89 1.68 3.12
C GLU A 125 10.37 3.14 3.26
N LYS A 126 11.54 3.46 2.69
CA LYS A 126 12.08 4.83 2.69
C LYS A 126 11.18 5.85 1.99
N SER A 127 10.45 5.40 0.96
CA SER A 127 9.50 6.25 0.26
C SER A 127 8.29 6.53 1.16
N LEU A 128 7.77 5.52 1.85
CA LEU A 128 6.69 5.67 2.83
C LEU A 128 7.09 6.62 3.98
N GLU A 129 8.35 6.59 4.42
CA GLU A 129 8.92 7.59 5.35
C GLU A 129 8.92 9.01 4.78
N THR A 130 9.40 9.17 3.55
CA THR A 130 9.46 10.46 2.86
C THR A 130 8.08 11.10 2.73
N TYR A 131 7.06 10.30 2.44
CA TYR A 131 5.67 10.75 2.33
C TYR A 131 4.96 10.91 3.68
N LYS A 132 5.63 10.59 4.79
CA LYS A 132 5.05 10.54 6.13
C LYS A 132 3.79 9.67 6.11
N VAL A 133 3.99 8.41 5.74
CA VAL A 133 2.99 7.34 5.83
C VAL A 133 3.43 6.35 6.90
N LEU A 134 4.69 5.91 6.85
CA LEU A 134 5.35 5.18 7.92
C LEU A 134 6.44 6.07 8.49
N TRP A 135 6.34 6.45 9.75
CA TRP A 135 7.45 7.06 10.46
C TRP A 135 7.54 6.41 11.83
N PHE A 136 8.77 6.24 12.31
CA PHE A 136 9.02 5.93 13.70
C PHE A 136 8.70 7.19 14.50
N THR A 137 7.77 7.08 15.44
CA THR A 137 7.69 8.03 16.55
C THR A 137 8.73 7.58 17.56
N ASP A 138 9.47 8.52 18.17
CA ASP A 138 10.42 8.23 19.25
C ASP A 138 9.75 7.58 20.50
N GLU A 139 8.43 7.31 20.47
CA GLU A 139 7.66 6.66 21.54
C GLU A 139 7.83 5.12 21.60
N ASP A 140 8.50 4.49 20.63
CA ASP A 140 8.85 3.06 20.70
C ASP A 140 10.08 2.79 21.61
N GLU A 141 10.65 3.83 22.22
CA GLU A 141 11.76 3.77 23.17
C GLU A 141 11.32 4.02 24.63
N ASP A 142 10.09 3.68 25.03
CA ASP A 142 9.78 3.59 26.47
C ASP A 142 8.75 2.50 26.79
N SER A 143 9.23 1.25 26.77
CA SER A 143 8.57 0.09 27.38
C SER A 143 9.59 -0.78 28.10
N SER A 144 10.46 -0.16 28.91
CA SER A 144 11.14 -0.88 30.00
C SER A 144 10.61 -0.34 31.32
N GLY A 145 9.55 -1.01 31.78
CA GLY A 145 8.72 -0.62 32.91
C GLY A 145 9.52 -0.28 34.17
N GLY A 146 9.10 0.80 34.81
CA GLY A 146 9.48 1.11 36.17
C GLY A 146 9.11 -0.02 37.13
N CYS A 147 10.08 -0.39 37.96
CA CYS A 147 9.79 -0.98 39.27
C CYS A 147 10.01 0.12 40.32
N GLY A 148 8.95 0.88 40.56
CA GLY A 148 8.80 1.59 41.82
C GLY A 148 8.45 0.56 42.90
N SER A 149 9.33 0.38 43.87
CA SER A 149 8.98 -0.20 45.17
C SER A 149 9.91 0.40 46.21
N GLY A 150 9.38 1.41 46.91
CA GLY A 150 9.94 1.81 48.18
C GLY A 150 9.84 0.66 49.17
N CYS A 151 10.91 0.41 49.90
CA CYS A 151 10.88 -0.23 51.20
C CYS A 151 11.92 0.48 52.07
N GLY A 152 11.43 1.42 52.87
CA GLY A 152 12.10 1.77 54.12
C GLY A 152 11.81 0.65 55.11
N CYS A 153 12.86 0.00 55.60
CA CYS A 153 12.81 -0.87 56.76
C CYS A 153 13.92 -0.44 57.72
N HIS A 154 13.52 -0.30 58.98
CA HIS A 154 14.29 0.11 60.16
C HIS A 154 15.52 -0.76 60.41
#